data_AF-A0A1M3E5S3-F1
#
_entry.id   AF-A0A1M3E5S3-F1
#
_cell.length_a   1.000
_cell.length_b   1.000
_cell.length_c   1.000
_cell.angle_alpha   90.00
_cell.angle_beta   90.00
_cell.angle_gamma   90.00
#
_symmetry.space_group_name_H-M   'P 1'
#
loop_
_entity.id
_entity.type
_entity.pdbx_description
1 polymer ?
#
loop_
_entity_poly.entity_id
_entity_poly.type
_entity_poly.pdbx_seq_one_letter_code
_entity_poly.pdbx_strand_id
1 'polypeptide(L)'
;MNKLIYVSTFLLITASLSSCGFEERKKALDAREVSLRDREQSLLMKEKMLTQLEDSIKLSIAQQDSMTLSLKNLGLPLPDSLQGTWNINMLCTQTSCSGSAVGDTRKESWTFSGGDSTGVYVKAMQGENLVRVYSGIYDGSGFILSTPNVSGDPNATSMNVKLAVNTPDKLSGTRIIQQADGCTITYKIDADRSKK
;
A
#
# COMPACT_ATOMS: atom_id res chain seq x y z
N MET A 1 -54.14 -29.06 -50.91
CA MET A 1 -53.40 -29.62 -49.75
C MET A 1 -51.89 -29.79 -50.00
N ASN A 2 -51.44 -30.26 -51.18
CA ASN A 2 -50.00 -30.50 -51.42
C ASN A 2 -49.08 -29.27 -51.34
N LYS A 3 -49.54 -28.06 -51.73
CA LYS A 3 -48.68 -26.84 -51.68
C LYS A 3 -48.30 -26.39 -50.25
N LEU A 4 -49.17 -26.60 -49.25
CA LEU A 4 -48.86 -26.27 -47.86
C LEU A 4 -47.82 -27.24 -47.25
N ILE A 5 -47.83 -28.50 -47.69
CA ILE A 5 -46.89 -29.54 -47.22
C ILE A 5 -45.47 -29.22 -47.70
N TYR A 6 -45.31 -28.81 -48.97
CA TYR A 6 -44.00 -28.42 -49.54
C TYR A 6 -43.41 -27.16 -48.90
N VAL A 7 -44.24 -26.16 -48.58
CA VAL A 7 -43.77 -24.94 -47.90
C VAL A 7 -43.35 -25.25 -46.46
N SER A 8 -44.09 -26.11 -45.76
CA SER A 8 -43.74 -26.55 -44.40
C SER A 8 -42.44 -27.38 -44.36
N THR A 9 -42.24 -28.29 -45.32
CA THR A 9 -40.98 -29.06 -45.41
C THR A 9 -39.79 -28.19 -45.82
N PHE A 10 -39.97 -27.23 -46.72
CA PHE A 10 -38.91 -26.29 -47.09
C PHE A 10 -38.49 -25.41 -45.89
N LEU A 11 -39.45 -24.92 -45.09
CA LEU A 11 -39.17 -24.14 -43.88
C LEU A 11 -38.40 -24.96 -42.83
N LEU A 12 -38.76 -26.23 -42.64
CA LEU A 12 -38.09 -27.15 -41.72
C LEU A 12 -36.65 -27.48 -42.14
N ILE A 13 -36.38 -27.58 -43.44
CA ILE A 13 -35.02 -27.80 -43.99
C ILE A 13 -34.17 -26.52 -43.85
N THR A 14 -34.76 -25.33 -44.01
CA THR A 14 -34.01 -24.08 -43.80
C THR A 14 -33.70 -23.81 -42.32
N ALA A 15 -34.57 -24.24 -41.40
CA ALA A 15 -34.36 -24.09 -39.96
C ALA A 15 -33.30 -25.06 -39.40
N SER A 16 -33.14 -26.25 -39.99
CA SER A 16 -32.12 -27.22 -39.56
C SER A 16 -30.70 -26.87 -40.05
N LEU A 17 -30.57 -26.11 -41.14
CA LEU A 17 -29.27 -25.62 -41.63
C LEU A 17 -28.69 -24.45 -40.81
N SER A 18 -29.53 -23.69 -40.09
CA SER A 18 -29.07 -22.60 -39.20
C SER A 18 -28.46 -23.06 -37.86
N SER A 19 -28.55 -24.36 -37.51
CA SER A 19 -27.98 -24.91 -36.27
C SER A 19 -26.54 -25.44 -36.46
N CYS A 20 -26.03 -25.49 -37.68
CA CYS A 20 -24.70 -26.02 -38.00
C CYS A 20 -23.65 -24.91 -37.81
N GLY A 21 -22.92 -24.93 -36.69
CA GLY A 21 -21.88 -23.95 -36.36
C GLY A 21 -22.01 -23.30 -34.99
N PHE A 22 -23.11 -23.57 -34.26
CA PHE A 22 -23.25 -23.11 -32.87
C PHE A 22 -22.27 -23.81 -31.92
N GLU A 23 -22.08 -25.13 -32.08
CA GLU A 23 -21.17 -25.93 -31.24
C GLU A 23 -19.70 -25.53 -31.43
N GLU A 24 -19.27 -25.23 -32.66
CA GLU A 24 -17.90 -24.75 -32.92
C GLU A 24 -17.67 -23.35 -32.35
N ARG A 25 -18.65 -22.44 -32.48
CA ARG A 25 -18.57 -21.12 -31.85
C ARG A 25 -18.53 -21.22 -30.33
N LYS A 26 -19.34 -22.12 -29.74
CA LYS A 26 -19.33 -22.37 -28.30
C LYS A 26 -17.96 -22.88 -27.84
N LYS A 27 -17.40 -23.88 -28.51
CA LYS A 27 -16.04 -24.38 -28.20
C LYS A 27 -14.96 -23.31 -28.36
N ALA A 28 -15.07 -22.45 -29.39
CA ALA A 28 -14.14 -21.34 -29.58
C ALA A 28 -14.27 -20.27 -28.49
N LEU A 29 -15.49 -19.99 -28.02
CA LEU A 29 -15.73 -19.09 -26.89
C LEU A 29 -15.20 -19.68 -25.59
N ASP A 30 -15.50 -20.95 -25.29
CA ASP A 30 -15.03 -21.64 -24.09
C ASP A 30 -13.49 -21.66 -24.05
N ALA A 31 -12.84 -21.98 -25.17
CA ALA A 31 -11.37 -21.95 -25.27
C ALA A 31 -10.80 -20.53 -25.05
N ARG A 32 -11.49 -19.50 -25.56
CA ARG A 32 -11.10 -18.10 -25.35
C ARG A 32 -11.28 -17.67 -23.89
N GLU A 33 -12.38 -18.05 -23.25
CA GLU A 33 -12.62 -17.76 -21.83
C GLU A 33 -11.59 -18.42 -20.93
N VAL A 34 -11.24 -19.69 -21.20
CA VAL A 34 -10.16 -20.38 -20.50
C VAL A 34 -8.84 -19.64 -20.68
N SER A 35 -8.48 -19.29 -21.91
CA SER A 35 -7.24 -18.55 -22.19
C SER A 35 -7.21 -17.17 -21.53
N LEU A 36 -8.33 -16.45 -21.48
CA LEU A 36 -8.43 -15.15 -20.83
C LEU A 36 -8.26 -15.28 -19.32
N ARG A 37 -8.96 -16.23 -18.70
CA ARG A 37 -8.83 -16.51 -17.27
C ARG A 37 -7.40 -16.88 -16.87
N ASP A 38 -6.73 -17.71 -17.65
CA ASP A 38 -5.35 -18.10 -17.38
C ASP A 38 -4.40 -16.90 -17.50
N ARG A 39 -4.63 -16.01 -18.48
CA ARG A 39 -3.89 -14.75 -18.62
C ARG A 39 -4.14 -13.82 -17.45
N GLU A 40 -5.39 -13.62 -17.05
CA GLU A 40 -5.77 -12.79 -15.91
C GLU A 40 -5.10 -13.28 -14.62
N GLN A 41 -5.14 -14.59 -14.35
CA GLN A 41 -4.46 -15.17 -13.19
C GLN A 41 -2.95 -14.94 -13.26
N SER A 42 -2.33 -15.11 -14.43
CA SER A 42 -0.90 -14.85 -14.60
C SER A 42 -0.52 -13.38 -14.38
N LEU A 43 -1.38 -12.45 -14.80
CA LEU A 43 -1.18 -11.01 -14.60
C LEU A 43 -1.31 -10.64 -13.13
N LEU A 44 -2.31 -11.18 -12.43
CA LEU A 44 -2.48 -10.98 -10.99
C LEU A 44 -1.26 -11.46 -10.19
N MET A 45 -0.68 -12.60 -10.58
CA MET A 45 0.55 -13.08 -9.93
C MET A 45 1.75 -12.18 -10.20
N LYS A 46 1.91 -11.70 -11.44
CA LYS A 46 2.98 -10.76 -11.79
C LYS A 46 2.84 -9.43 -11.07
N GLU A 47 1.63 -8.90 -10.97
CA GLU A 47 1.33 -7.66 -10.24
C GLU A 47 1.73 -7.81 -8.76
N LYS A 48 1.32 -8.90 -8.11
CA LYS A 48 1.75 -9.19 -6.73
C LYS A 48 3.27 -9.26 -6.57
N MET A 49 3.97 -9.91 -7.51
CA MET A 49 5.43 -9.98 -7.48
C MET A 49 6.09 -8.61 -7.64
N LEU A 50 5.58 -7.76 -8.53
CA LEU A 50 6.07 -6.39 -8.72
C LEU A 50 5.88 -5.56 -7.45
N THR A 51 4.69 -5.61 -6.84
CA THR A 51 4.43 -4.91 -5.57
C THR A 51 5.40 -5.35 -4.47
N GLN A 52 5.66 -6.65 -4.34
CA GLN A 52 6.62 -7.16 -3.36
C GLN A 52 8.05 -6.69 -3.62
N LEU A 53 8.45 -6.62 -4.89
CA LEU A 53 9.76 -6.11 -5.29
C LEU A 53 9.88 -4.62 -4.96
N GLU A 54 8.89 -3.80 -5.30
CA GLU A 54 8.86 -2.38 -4.97
C GLU A 54 8.95 -2.14 -3.46
N ASP A 55 8.21 -2.92 -2.68
CA ASP A 55 8.24 -2.86 -1.21
C ASP A 55 9.62 -3.22 -0.66
N SER A 56 10.27 -4.24 -1.22
CA SER A 56 11.64 -4.60 -0.84
C SER A 56 12.65 -3.48 -1.12
N ILE A 57 12.53 -2.81 -2.27
CA ILE A 57 13.41 -1.69 -2.65
C ILE A 57 13.23 -0.52 -1.67
N LYS A 58 11.98 -0.15 -1.36
CA LYS A 58 11.66 0.91 -0.39
C LYS A 58 12.29 0.62 0.98
N LEU A 59 12.24 -0.63 1.43
CA LEU A 59 12.85 -1.05 2.69
C LEU A 59 14.38 -0.95 2.65
N SER A 60 15.02 -1.42 1.58
CA SER A 60 16.48 -1.34 1.44
C SER A 60 16.98 0.11 1.43
N ILE A 61 16.28 1.02 0.74
CA ILE A 61 16.61 2.45 0.74
C ILE A 61 16.51 3.03 2.16
N ALA A 62 15.43 2.73 2.88
CA ALA A 62 15.26 3.23 4.25
C ALA A 62 16.33 2.69 5.22
N GLN A 63 16.77 1.44 5.05
CA GLN A 63 17.86 0.87 5.84
C GLN A 63 19.18 1.60 5.58
N GLN A 64 19.52 1.87 4.31
CA GLN A 64 20.73 2.61 3.94
C GLN A 64 20.72 4.06 4.47
N ASP A 65 19.56 4.73 4.37
CA ASP A 65 19.38 6.07 4.91
C ASP A 65 19.52 6.09 6.44
N SER A 66 18.94 5.10 7.12
CA SER A 66 19.07 4.94 8.58
C SER A 66 20.53 4.70 9.01
N MET A 67 21.31 3.92 8.26
CA MET A 67 22.75 3.74 8.52
C MET A 67 23.51 5.07 8.36
N THR A 68 23.17 5.85 7.32
CA THR A 68 23.78 7.17 7.09
C THR A 68 23.43 8.16 8.19
N LEU A 69 22.19 8.13 8.68
CA LEU A 69 21.74 8.95 9.81
C LEU A 69 22.38 8.52 11.13
N SER A 70 22.57 7.21 11.35
CA SER A 70 23.27 6.67 12.53
C SER A 70 24.73 7.14 12.61
N LEU A 71 25.41 7.24 11.47
CA LEU A 71 26.78 7.79 11.40
C LEU A 71 26.86 9.29 11.72
N LYS A 72 25.78 10.05 11.50
CA LYS A 72 25.74 11.51 11.68
C LYS A 72 25.10 11.97 12.99
N ASN A 73 24.23 11.16 13.60
CA ASN A 73 23.44 11.53 14.77
C ASN A 73 23.61 10.55 15.94
N LEU A 74 23.68 11.10 17.16
CA LEU A 74 23.81 10.39 18.45
C LEU A 74 22.48 9.74 18.90
N GLY A 75 21.83 8.96 18.03
CA GLY A 75 20.68 8.15 18.44
C GLY A 75 21.07 7.13 19.52
N LEU A 76 20.09 6.65 20.29
CA LEU A 76 20.25 5.52 21.19
C LEU A 76 19.80 4.23 20.49
N PRO A 77 20.35 3.06 20.87
CA PRO A 77 19.83 1.77 20.43
C PRO A 77 18.34 1.64 20.75
N LEU A 78 17.55 1.14 19.80
CA LEU A 78 16.11 0.95 20.00
C LEU A 78 15.87 -0.18 21.01
N PRO A 79 15.20 0.08 22.15
CA PRO A 79 14.88 -0.98 23.10
C PRO A 79 13.92 -2.02 22.51
N ASP A 80 14.15 -3.30 22.80
CA ASP A 80 13.28 -4.41 22.40
C ASP A 80 11.83 -4.21 22.84
N SER A 81 11.63 -3.53 23.97
CA SER A 81 10.30 -3.19 24.49
C SER A 81 9.52 -2.26 23.58
N LEU A 82 10.16 -1.50 22.69
CA LEU A 82 9.50 -0.59 21.74
C LEU A 82 9.46 -1.14 20.32
N GLN A 83 10.16 -2.25 20.05
CA GLN A 83 10.12 -2.95 18.77
C GLN A 83 8.77 -3.67 18.55
N GLY A 84 8.40 -3.83 17.28
CA GLY A 84 7.19 -4.54 16.86
C GLY A 84 6.09 -3.63 16.33
N THR A 85 4.87 -4.16 16.31
CA THR A 85 3.72 -3.55 15.63
C THR A 85 2.89 -2.66 16.57
N TRP A 86 2.53 -1.49 16.06
CA TRP A 86 1.75 -0.46 16.74
C TRP A 86 0.52 -0.10 15.92
N ASN A 87 -0.62 0.07 16.59
CA ASN A 87 -1.85 0.56 15.99
C ASN A 87 -1.85 2.08 16.06
N ILE A 88 -1.83 2.73 14.90
CA ILE A 88 -1.73 4.18 14.78
C ILE A 88 -3.10 4.75 14.44
N ASN A 89 -3.59 5.63 15.30
CA ASN A 89 -4.75 6.47 15.03
C ASN A 89 -4.26 7.90 14.80
N MET A 90 -4.66 8.48 13.68
CA MET A 90 -4.31 9.83 13.29
C MET A 90 -5.54 10.69 13.16
N LEU A 91 -5.45 11.91 13.66
CA LEU A 91 -6.47 12.96 13.53
C LEU A 91 -5.84 14.18 12.86
N CYS A 92 -6.39 14.62 11.73
CA CYS A 92 -5.96 15.86 11.09
C CYS A 92 -6.37 17.04 11.96
N THR A 93 -5.38 17.79 12.45
CA THR A 93 -5.60 18.97 13.30
C THR A 93 -5.43 20.27 12.54
N GLN A 94 -4.68 20.25 11.43
CA GLN A 94 -4.43 21.40 10.59
C GLN A 94 -4.17 20.94 9.16
N THR A 95 -4.70 21.67 8.18
CA THR A 95 -4.42 21.44 6.76
C THR A 95 -4.54 22.75 5.98
N SER A 96 -3.64 22.96 5.02
CA SER A 96 -3.78 23.95 3.95
C SER A 96 -4.00 23.32 2.58
N CYS A 97 -4.01 21.99 2.50
CA CYS A 97 -4.14 21.24 1.25
C CYS A 97 -5.61 21.06 0.86
N SER A 98 -5.92 21.25 -0.43
CA SER A 98 -7.23 20.90 -0.99
C SER A 98 -7.46 19.39 -0.93
N GLY A 99 -8.66 18.96 -0.53
CA GLY A 99 -9.01 17.54 -0.43
C GLY A 99 -8.62 16.87 0.89
N SER A 100 -8.19 17.62 1.89
CA SER A 100 -8.09 17.18 3.28
C SER A 100 -8.82 18.16 4.18
N ALA A 101 -9.45 17.67 5.25
CA ALA A 101 -10.20 18.48 6.18
C ALA A 101 -9.74 18.26 7.63
N VAL A 102 -9.78 19.33 8.42
CA VAL A 102 -9.58 19.21 9.88
C VAL A 102 -10.68 18.31 10.43
N GLY A 103 -10.28 17.34 11.25
CA GLY A 103 -11.17 16.29 11.75
C GLY A 103 -11.06 14.95 11.00
N ASP A 104 -10.41 14.92 9.83
CA ASP A 104 -10.17 13.66 9.11
C ASP A 104 -9.39 12.67 9.99
N THR A 105 -9.83 11.40 9.99
CA THR A 105 -9.14 10.35 10.74
C THR A 105 -8.53 9.31 9.80
N ARG A 106 -7.37 8.78 10.19
CA ARG A 106 -6.69 7.69 9.48
C ARG A 106 -6.19 6.65 10.46
N LYS A 107 -6.26 5.39 10.05
CA LYS A 107 -5.74 4.25 10.81
C LYS A 107 -4.68 3.54 10.00
N GLU A 108 -3.54 3.29 10.62
CA GLU A 108 -2.40 2.59 10.03
C GLU A 108 -1.83 1.60 11.06
N SER A 109 -1.09 0.59 10.58
CA SER A 109 -0.34 -0.32 11.43
C SER A 109 1.15 -0.11 11.17
N TRP A 110 1.90 0.27 12.19
CA TRP A 110 3.31 0.62 12.05
C TRP A 110 4.19 -0.42 12.73
N THR A 111 5.10 -1.02 11.97
CA THR A 111 6.08 -1.97 12.51
C THR A 111 7.42 -1.29 12.67
N PHE A 112 7.84 -1.12 13.92
CA PHE A 112 9.11 -0.52 14.31
C PHE A 112 10.17 -1.61 14.42
N SER A 113 11.35 -1.34 13.87
CA SER A 113 12.46 -2.28 13.90
C SER A 113 13.78 -1.51 14.00
N GLY A 114 14.69 -2.05 14.81
CA GLY A 114 16.05 -1.55 14.91
C GLY A 114 16.93 -2.15 13.81
N GLY A 115 17.92 -1.39 13.34
CA GLY A 115 19.08 -1.98 12.68
C GLY A 115 20.14 -2.40 13.69
N ASP A 116 21.27 -2.93 13.22
CA ASP A 116 22.45 -3.25 14.06
C ASP A 116 23.15 -2.01 14.69
N SER A 117 22.53 -0.83 14.56
CA SER A 117 23.04 0.47 14.97
C SER A 117 21.95 1.32 15.65
N THR A 118 22.18 2.62 15.80
CA THR A 118 21.22 3.56 16.43
C THR A 118 20.09 4.00 15.50
N GLY A 119 20.08 3.53 14.25
CA GLY A 119 19.03 3.79 13.27
C GLY A 119 17.77 2.97 13.50
N VAL A 120 16.62 3.61 13.28
CA VAL A 120 15.28 3.03 13.35
C VAL A 120 14.62 3.11 11.98
N TYR A 121 13.99 2.02 11.55
CA TYR A 121 13.12 2.02 10.39
C TYR A 121 11.71 1.55 10.76
N VAL A 122 10.71 2.15 10.13
CA VAL A 122 9.29 1.92 10.43
C VAL A 122 8.53 1.64 9.15
N LYS A 123 7.87 0.48 9.08
CA LYS A 123 6.94 0.13 7.99
C LYS A 123 5.54 0.58 8.37
N ALA A 124 4.93 1.47 7.58
CA ALA A 124 3.56 1.87 7.76
C ALA A 124 2.66 1.13 6.76
N MET A 125 1.72 0.36 7.30
CA MET A 125 0.79 -0.48 6.55
C MET A 125 -0.64 0.08 6.66
N GLN A 126 -1.40 -0.01 5.58
CA GLN A 126 -2.85 0.19 5.57
C GLN A 126 -3.50 -1.10 5.07
N GLY A 127 -4.06 -1.89 5.99
CA GLY A 127 -4.40 -3.28 5.70
C GLY A 127 -3.14 -4.07 5.36
N GLU A 128 -3.13 -4.71 4.19
CA GLU A 128 -1.97 -5.46 3.67
C GLU A 128 -1.01 -4.61 2.83
N ASN A 129 -1.37 -3.35 2.54
CA ASN A 129 -0.59 -2.50 1.64
C ASN A 129 0.47 -1.70 2.39
N LEU A 130 1.72 -1.76 1.94
CA LEU A 130 2.79 -0.89 2.42
C LEU A 130 2.59 0.53 1.87
N VAL A 131 2.12 1.44 2.72
CA VAL A 131 1.84 2.83 2.30
C VAL A 131 3.04 3.75 2.50
N ARG A 132 3.95 3.42 3.42
CA ARG A 132 5.15 4.22 3.67
C ARG A 132 6.23 3.43 4.38
N VAL A 133 7.47 3.84 4.18
CA VAL A 133 8.60 3.47 5.04
C VAL A 133 9.23 4.74 5.56
N TYR A 134 9.48 4.79 6.87
CA TYR A 134 10.21 5.87 7.52
C TYR A 134 11.58 5.38 8.00
N SER A 135 12.55 6.28 8.01
CA SER A 135 13.88 6.14 8.59
C SER A 135 14.08 7.22 9.65
N GLY A 136 14.88 6.96 10.67
CA GLY A 136 15.14 7.94 11.72
C GLY A 136 15.91 7.40 12.90
N ILE A 137 15.73 8.04 14.05
CA ILE A 137 16.43 7.71 15.29
C ILE A 137 15.47 7.63 16.48
N TYR A 138 15.93 6.92 17.51
CA TYR A 138 15.36 6.97 18.86
C TYR A 138 16.29 7.81 19.75
N ASP A 139 15.75 8.79 20.48
CA ASP A 139 16.56 9.71 21.31
C ASP A 139 16.46 9.44 22.82
N GLY A 140 15.80 8.35 23.21
CA GLY A 140 15.54 8.01 24.62
C GLY A 140 14.21 8.50 25.16
N SER A 141 13.63 9.54 24.56
CA SER A 141 12.30 10.05 24.88
C SER A 141 11.26 9.69 23.83
N GLY A 142 11.72 9.40 22.61
CA GLY A 142 10.83 9.28 21.48
C GLY A 142 11.55 8.98 20.17
N PHE A 143 10.76 9.01 19.11
CA PHE A 143 11.20 8.76 17.73
C PHE A 143 11.16 10.06 16.94
N ILE A 144 12.23 10.30 16.18
CA ILE A 144 12.31 11.34 15.17
C ILE A 144 12.51 10.62 13.84
N LEU A 145 11.47 10.61 13.01
CA LEU A 145 11.41 9.85 11.77
C LEU A 145 11.10 10.78 10.59
N SER A 146 11.58 10.41 9.43
CA SER A 146 11.29 11.06 8.16
C SER A 146 11.17 10.03 7.05
N THR A 147 10.55 10.39 5.94
CA THR A 147 10.68 9.55 4.74
C THR A 147 12.09 9.66 4.17
N PRO A 148 12.67 8.54 3.69
CA PRO A 148 13.98 8.56 3.06
C PRO A 148 14.01 9.58 1.91
N ASN A 149 15.10 10.35 1.83
CA ASN A 149 15.31 11.27 0.72
C ASN A 149 15.58 10.45 -0.54
N VAL A 150 14.58 10.31 -1.41
CA VAL A 150 14.81 9.83 -2.77
C VAL A 150 15.48 10.98 -3.52
N SER A 151 16.80 10.94 -3.63
CA SER A 151 17.61 11.99 -4.25
C SER A 151 17.14 12.28 -5.67
N GLY A 152 16.71 13.52 -5.93
CA GLY A 152 16.56 14.05 -7.29
C GLY A 152 15.20 14.62 -7.67
N ASP A 153 14.14 14.45 -6.87
CA ASP A 153 12.82 15.02 -7.19
C ASP A 153 12.50 16.27 -6.33
N PRO A 154 12.57 17.49 -6.90
CA PRO A 154 12.18 18.71 -6.19
C PRO A 154 10.68 18.78 -5.87
N ASN A 155 9.86 17.87 -6.42
CA ASN A 155 8.44 17.74 -6.12
C ASN A 155 8.13 16.64 -5.09
N ALA A 156 9.14 16.07 -4.44
CA ALA A 156 8.93 15.00 -3.47
C ALA A 156 8.16 15.50 -2.23
N THR A 157 7.07 14.79 -1.90
CA THR A 157 6.33 15.02 -0.64
C THR A 157 7.17 14.55 0.54
N SER A 158 7.61 15.51 1.38
CA SER A 158 8.31 15.18 2.62
C SER A 158 7.31 14.87 3.73
N MET A 159 7.59 13.83 4.52
CA MET A 159 6.86 13.59 5.76
C MET A 159 7.82 13.44 6.91
N ASN A 160 7.51 14.16 7.99
CA ASN A 160 8.25 14.15 9.24
C ASN A 160 7.33 13.68 10.35
N VAL A 161 7.84 12.83 11.22
CA VAL A 161 7.10 12.26 12.33
C VAL A 161 7.91 12.43 13.59
N LYS A 162 7.27 12.95 14.63
CA LYS A 162 7.82 13.00 15.98
C LYS A 162 6.87 12.29 16.93
N LEU A 163 7.34 11.24 17.58
CA LEU A 163 6.59 10.48 18.58
C LEU A 163 7.29 10.54 19.92
N ALA A 164 6.55 10.67 21.01
CA ALA A 164 7.02 10.54 22.37
C ALA A 164 6.55 9.21 22.96
N VAL A 165 7.41 8.57 23.75
CA VAL A 165 7.08 7.39 24.54
C VAL A 165 6.38 7.87 25.82
N ASN A 166 5.08 7.62 25.94
CA ASN A 166 4.34 7.95 27.16
C ASN A 166 4.41 6.80 28.16
N THR A 167 4.22 5.58 27.66
CA THR A 167 4.38 4.32 28.38
C THR A 167 4.95 3.27 27.41
N PRO A 168 5.43 2.10 27.90
CA PRO A 168 5.93 1.05 27.01
C PRO A 168 4.93 0.55 25.96
N ASP A 169 3.63 0.78 26.17
CA ASP A 169 2.55 0.35 25.27
C ASP A 169 1.78 1.52 24.64
N LYS A 170 2.24 2.77 24.85
CA LYS A 170 1.57 3.96 24.33
C LYS A 170 2.55 5.02 23.85
N LEU A 171 2.40 5.41 22.59
CA LEU A 171 3.11 6.55 22.00
C LEU A 171 2.11 7.63 21.60
N SER A 172 2.57 8.88 21.55
CA SER A 172 1.78 9.97 20.99
C SER A 172 2.68 10.96 20.28
N GLY A 173 2.15 11.70 19.32
CA GLY A 173 2.96 12.72 18.67
C GLY A 173 2.30 13.34 17.47
N THR A 174 3.09 13.66 16.47
CA THR A 174 2.64 14.36 15.27
C THR A 174 3.28 13.81 14.01
N ARG A 175 2.52 13.82 12.92
CA ARG A 175 3.01 13.64 11.56
C ARG A 175 2.70 14.91 10.76
N ILE A 176 3.71 15.47 10.14
CA ILE A 176 3.61 16.64 9.26
C ILE A 176 3.92 16.16 7.84
N ILE A 177 3.00 16.44 6.93
CA ILE A 177 3.13 16.19 5.49
C ILE A 177 3.33 17.54 4.81
N GLN A 178 4.41 17.68 4.04
CA GLN A 178 4.69 18.87 3.23
C GLN A 178 4.73 18.45 1.75
N GLN A 179 3.83 19.00 0.94
CA GLN A 179 3.80 18.77 -0.49
C GLN A 179 4.66 19.81 -1.25
N ALA A 180 4.93 19.52 -2.52
CA ALA A 180 5.75 20.35 -3.40
C ALA A 180 5.21 21.76 -3.62
N ASP A 181 3.88 21.89 -3.64
CA ASP A 181 3.16 23.16 -3.77
C ASP A 181 3.18 24.01 -2.49
N GLY A 182 3.85 23.52 -1.44
CA GLY A 182 3.94 24.17 -0.14
C GLY A 182 2.75 23.90 0.77
N CYS A 183 1.76 23.11 0.35
CA CYS A 183 0.66 22.75 1.23
C CYS A 183 1.13 21.81 2.34
N THR A 184 0.53 21.95 3.52
CA THR A 184 0.90 21.21 4.73
C THR A 184 -0.32 20.53 5.35
N ILE A 185 -0.14 19.30 5.83
CA ILE A 185 -1.13 18.60 6.65
C ILE A 185 -0.47 18.14 7.94
N THR A 186 -1.06 18.50 9.07
CA THR A 186 -0.61 18.07 10.39
C THR A 186 -1.62 17.08 10.98
N TYR A 187 -1.11 15.91 11.34
CA TYR A 187 -1.84 14.89 12.08
C TYR A 187 -1.33 14.81 13.50
N LYS A 188 -2.25 14.78 14.47
CA LYS A 188 -1.97 14.25 15.80
C LYS A 188 -2.00 12.72 15.72
N ILE A 189 -1.02 12.07 16.33
CA ILE A 189 -0.91 10.62 16.44
C ILE A 189 -1.18 10.19 17.87
N ASP A 190 -2.04 9.19 18.02
CA ASP A 190 -2.17 8.36 19.21
C ASP A 190 -1.93 6.90 18.79
N ALA A 191 -0.96 6.25 19.45
CA ALA A 191 -0.51 4.92 19.09
C ALA A 191 -0.55 3.98 20.30
N ASP A 192 -1.14 2.82 20.10
CA ASP A 192 -1.22 1.76 21.10
C ASP A 192 -0.55 0.50 20.57
N ARG A 193 0.10 -0.25 21.46
CA ARG A 193 0.76 -1.48 21.05
C ARG A 193 -0.25 -2.48 20.49
N SER A 194 0.11 -3.15 19.39
CA SER A 194 -0.73 -4.21 18.87
C SER A 194 -0.74 -5.38 19.84
N LYS A 195 -1.92 -5.76 20.32
CA LYS A 195 -2.10 -7.00 21.06
C LYS A 195 -1.79 -8.15 20.10
N LYS A 196 -0.98 -9.11 20.55
CA LYS A 196 -0.78 -10.38 19.85
C LYS A 196 -2.08 -11.19 19.86
#